data_AF-A0AAD1DTZ2-F1
#
_entry.id   AF-A0AAD1DTZ2-F1
#
_cell.length_a   1.000
_cell.length_b   1.000
_cell.length_c   1.000
_cell.angle_alpha   90.00
_cell.angle_beta   90.00
_cell.angle_gamma   90.00
#
_symmetry.space_group_name_H-M   'P 1'
#
loop_
_entity.id
_entity.type
_entity.pdbx_description
1 polymer ?
#
loop_
_entity_poly.entity_id
_entity_poly.type
_entity_poly.pdbx_seq_one_letter_code
_entity_poly.pdbx_strand_id
1 'polypeptide(L)'
;MKEVVVYQIDSFTKEKFKGNPAGVVLGAENLTPEEMQLIARELNNSETAFVLKPDQNDYFDYHVRYFTPTTEVPICGHATIGALYAKAIEDKLDSCTIKINTQVGILPIDILKENNDYLITMTQGSFSLEPAFDPSITQKIIEALGLKMDDLNKDCPIQIASTGHSKVMIGINNRTLLNNLTPDFTALAHLSKEISCNGYFVFTFDSDDKDILTYGRMFAPAIGIQEDPVTGNANGPLGGYLIQNKIVKVSDETFEFTGRQGETINRIGQMKVEVTIQNHIPELIRITGNAVTAFRTVIQV
;
A
#
# COMPACT_ATOMS: atom_id res chain seq x y z
N MET A 1 18.88 -29.77 -1.32
CA MET A 1 18.85 -28.36 -0.91
C MET A 1 18.13 -27.60 -1.98
N LYS A 2 17.13 -26.82 -1.57
CA LYS A 2 16.37 -25.97 -2.48
C LYS A 2 17.12 -24.65 -2.55
N GLU A 3 17.35 -24.13 -3.75
CA GLU A 3 18.01 -22.84 -3.93
C GLU A 3 16.97 -21.81 -4.36
N VAL A 4 16.94 -20.66 -3.68
CA VAL A 4 16.02 -19.56 -4.01
C VAL A 4 16.75 -18.23 -4.07
N VAL A 5 16.30 -17.36 -4.97
CA VAL A 5 16.84 -16.00 -5.10
C VAL A 5 16.06 -15.09 -4.17
N VAL A 6 16.77 -14.37 -3.31
CA VAL A 6 16.19 -13.46 -2.33
C VAL A 6 16.58 -12.03 -2.65
N TYR A 7 15.59 -11.17 -2.68
CA TYR A 7 15.72 -9.74 -2.84
C TYR A 7 15.20 -9.02 -1.60
N GLN A 8 15.88 -7.94 -1.24
CA GLN A 8 15.32 -6.87 -0.43
C GLN A 8 15.01 -5.71 -1.37
N ILE A 9 13.72 -5.38 -1.50
CA ILE A 9 13.25 -4.31 -2.37
C ILE A 9 12.68 -3.20 -1.49
N ASP A 10 13.00 -1.96 -1.83
CA ASP A 10 12.35 -0.78 -1.28
C ASP A 10 11.32 -0.29 -2.31
N SER A 11 10.03 -0.52 -2.04
CA SER A 11 8.92 -0.15 -2.93
C SER A 11 8.49 1.31 -2.73
N PHE A 12 7.88 1.90 -3.77
CA PHE A 12 7.43 3.30 -3.82
C PHE A 12 8.55 4.33 -3.69
N THR A 13 9.77 3.98 -4.09
CA THR A 13 10.93 4.86 -4.07
C THR A 13 11.95 4.46 -5.15
N LYS A 14 12.85 5.37 -5.49
CA LYS A 14 14.08 5.09 -6.25
C LYS A 14 15.35 5.15 -5.39
N GLU A 15 15.20 5.56 -4.13
CA GLU A 15 16.29 5.70 -3.17
C GLU A 15 16.33 4.50 -2.24
N LYS A 16 17.50 3.88 -2.10
CA LYS A 16 17.69 2.78 -1.16
C LYS A 16 17.43 3.23 0.28
N PHE A 17 16.89 2.33 1.08
CA PHE A 17 16.54 2.52 2.49
C PHE A 17 15.40 3.52 2.73
N LYS A 18 14.68 3.88 1.67
CA LYS A 18 13.47 4.71 1.68
C LYS A 18 12.25 3.87 1.28
N GLY A 19 11.08 4.47 1.14
CA GLY A 19 9.86 3.75 0.75
C GLY A 19 9.49 2.61 1.70
N ASN A 20 8.73 1.64 1.19
CA ASN A 20 8.25 0.51 1.97
C ASN A 20 9.06 -0.77 1.66
N PRO A 21 9.82 -1.32 2.63
CA PRO A 21 10.66 -2.48 2.41
C PRO A 21 9.84 -3.78 2.28
N ALA A 22 10.17 -4.60 1.29
CA ALA A 22 9.63 -5.95 1.13
C ALA A 22 10.75 -6.97 0.92
N GLY A 23 10.56 -8.15 1.52
CA GLY A 23 11.27 -9.34 1.11
C GLY A 23 10.65 -9.88 -0.18
N VAL A 24 11.46 -10.36 -1.11
CA VAL A 24 10.97 -11.06 -2.31
C VAL A 24 11.80 -12.31 -2.52
N VAL A 25 11.12 -13.45 -2.68
CA VAL A 25 11.73 -14.74 -2.93
C VAL A 25 11.26 -15.26 -4.28
N LEU A 26 12.19 -15.39 -5.23
CA LEU A 26 11.92 -15.95 -6.55
C LEU A 26 12.35 -17.42 -6.59
N GLY A 27 11.64 -18.23 -7.39
CA GLY A 27 11.91 -19.67 -7.49
C GLY A 27 11.33 -20.48 -6.33
N ALA A 28 10.24 -19.99 -5.73
CA ALA A 28 9.67 -20.54 -4.51
C ALA A 28 8.78 -21.78 -4.72
N GLU A 29 8.67 -22.31 -5.96
CA GLU A 29 7.75 -23.41 -6.30
C GLU A 29 7.95 -24.70 -5.51
N ASN A 30 9.17 -24.93 -4.98
CA ASN A 30 9.50 -26.13 -4.21
C ASN A 30 9.48 -25.91 -2.69
N LEU A 31 9.17 -24.70 -2.21
CA LEU A 31 9.11 -24.40 -0.79
C LEU A 31 7.77 -24.84 -0.18
N THR A 32 7.81 -25.38 1.04
CA THR A 32 6.59 -25.61 1.83
C THR A 32 6.11 -24.31 2.48
N PRO A 33 4.82 -24.20 2.87
CA PRO A 33 4.34 -23.05 3.64
C PRO A 33 5.17 -22.76 4.90
N GLU A 34 5.64 -23.80 5.59
CA GLU A 34 6.46 -23.67 6.80
C GLU A 34 7.84 -23.09 6.48
N GLU A 35 8.48 -23.53 5.39
CA GLU A 35 9.74 -22.97 4.91
C GLU A 35 9.58 -21.49 4.50
N MET A 36 8.51 -21.15 3.78
CA MET A 36 8.18 -19.76 3.44
C MET A 36 8.01 -18.90 4.69
N GLN A 37 7.28 -19.39 5.70
CA GLN A 37 7.09 -18.69 6.96
C GLN A 37 8.41 -18.48 7.73
N LEU A 38 9.29 -19.48 7.74
CA LEU A 38 10.61 -19.38 8.37
C LEU A 38 11.49 -18.34 7.67
N ILE A 39 11.49 -18.30 6.33
CA ILE A 39 12.23 -17.30 5.55
C ILE A 39 11.65 -15.90 5.81
N ALA A 40 10.32 -15.73 5.78
CA ALA A 40 9.69 -14.44 6.06
C ALA A 40 10.02 -13.92 7.46
N ARG A 41 10.05 -14.82 8.46
CA ARG A 41 10.47 -14.49 9.83
C ARG A 41 11.94 -14.07 9.89
N GLU A 42 12.83 -14.76 9.17
CA GLU A 42 14.26 -14.44 9.14
C GLU A 42 14.54 -13.08 8.48
N LEU A 43 13.86 -12.79 7.37
CA LEU A 43 13.97 -11.51 6.66
C LEU A 43 13.34 -10.35 7.45
N ASN A 44 12.33 -10.64 8.27
CA ASN A 44 11.69 -9.71 9.20
C ASN A 44 11.23 -8.38 8.56
N ASN A 45 10.80 -8.44 7.30
CA ASN A 45 10.05 -7.37 6.65
C ASN A 45 8.59 -7.38 7.12
N SER A 46 7.83 -6.30 6.90
CA SER A 46 6.39 -6.32 7.16
C SER A 46 5.72 -7.44 6.36
N GLU A 47 6.12 -7.60 5.11
CA GLU A 47 5.74 -8.72 4.25
C GLU A 47 6.91 -9.19 3.38
N THR A 48 6.92 -10.50 3.12
CA THR A 48 7.76 -11.17 2.13
C THR A 48 6.88 -11.81 1.08
N ALA A 49 7.08 -11.47 -0.19
CA ALA A 49 6.39 -12.07 -1.33
C ALA A 49 7.20 -13.25 -1.89
N PHE A 50 6.54 -14.39 -2.07
CA PHE A 50 7.09 -15.59 -2.69
C PHE A 50 6.49 -15.73 -4.08
N VAL A 51 7.33 -15.74 -5.12
CA VAL A 51 6.92 -15.88 -6.52
C VAL A 51 7.16 -17.32 -6.95
N LEU A 52 6.07 -18.01 -7.25
CA LEU A 52 6.04 -19.39 -7.70
C LEU A 52 5.66 -19.45 -9.19
N LYS A 53 6.18 -20.46 -9.88
CA LYS A 53 5.73 -20.78 -11.23
C LYS A 53 4.29 -21.31 -11.22
N PRO A 54 3.51 -21.04 -12.28
CA PRO A 54 2.20 -21.65 -12.48
C PRO A 54 2.35 -23.14 -12.87
N ASP A 55 1.28 -23.91 -12.70
CA ASP A 55 1.16 -25.24 -13.28
C ASP A 55 0.81 -25.16 -14.79
N GLN A 56 1.02 -26.25 -15.55
CA GLN A 56 0.89 -26.24 -17.02
C GLN A 56 -0.48 -25.80 -17.57
N ASN A 57 -1.55 -25.88 -16.78
CA ASN A 57 -2.91 -25.56 -17.21
C ASN A 57 -3.47 -24.28 -16.58
N ASP A 58 -2.66 -23.56 -15.81
CA ASP A 58 -3.08 -22.31 -15.20
C ASP A 58 -3.19 -21.19 -16.25
N TYR A 59 -4.16 -20.29 -16.05
CA TYR A 59 -4.40 -19.14 -16.94
C TYR A 59 -3.84 -17.83 -16.38
N PHE A 60 -2.84 -17.94 -15.51
CA PHE A 60 -2.07 -16.86 -14.89
C PHE A 60 -0.57 -17.12 -15.06
N ASP A 61 0.22 -16.07 -14.98
CA ASP A 61 1.66 -16.11 -15.29
C ASP A 61 2.51 -16.51 -14.08
N TYR A 62 2.07 -16.17 -12.86
CA TYR A 62 2.72 -16.52 -11.59
C TYR A 62 1.72 -16.73 -10.47
N HIS A 63 2.06 -17.57 -9.50
CA HIS A 63 1.38 -17.59 -8.21
C HIS A 63 2.21 -16.83 -7.18
N VAL A 64 1.59 -15.93 -6.43
CA VAL A 64 2.29 -15.11 -5.43
C VAL A 64 1.64 -15.27 -4.07
N ARG A 65 2.45 -15.65 -3.08
CA ARG A 65 2.05 -15.77 -1.68
C ARG A 65 2.76 -14.72 -0.84
N TYR A 66 2.10 -14.23 0.21
CA TYR A 66 2.60 -13.13 1.02
C TYR A 66 2.63 -13.55 2.48
N PHE A 67 3.76 -13.37 3.14
CA PHE A 67 3.92 -13.73 4.55
C PHE A 67 4.46 -12.54 5.33
N THR A 68 3.80 -12.24 6.44
CA THR A 68 4.42 -11.47 7.52
C THR A 68 5.40 -12.38 8.28
N PRO A 69 6.16 -11.87 9.26
CA PRO A 69 7.03 -12.70 10.10
C PRO A 69 6.28 -13.78 10.89
N THR A 70 4.95 -13.70 10.99
CA THR A 70 4.14 -14.58 11.86
C THR A 70 3.02 -15.32 11.14
N THR A 71 2.53 -14.85 9.99
CA THR A 71 1.42 -15.49 9.28
C THR A 71 1.43 -15.19 7.78
N GLU A 72 0.81 -16.06 6.99
CA GLU A 72 0.42 -15.72 5.62
C GLU A 72 -0.70 -14.66 5.62
N VAL A 73 -0.66 -13.77 4.63
CA VAL A 73 -1.69 -12.75 4.37
C VAL A 73 -2.17 -12.85 2.92
N PRO A 74 -3.43 -12.49 2.63
CA PRO A 74 -4.03 -12.83 1.35
C PRO A 74 -3.48 -12.01 0.16
N ILE A 75 -3.03 -10.78 0.42
CA ILE A 75 -2.41 -9.87 -0.56
C ILE A 75 -1.66 -8.74 0.17
N CYS A 76 -0.59 -8.21 -0.44
CA CYS A 76 0.06 -6.98 0.02
C CYS A 76 0.59 -6.15 -1.15
N GLY A 77 0.10 -4.91 -1.32
CA GLY A 77 0.39 -4.08 -2.50
C GLY A 77 1.87 -3.71 -2.69
N HIS A 78 2.57 -3.28 -1.63
CA HIS A 78 3.98 -2.90 -1.77
C HIS A 78 4.88 -4.12 -2.04
N ALA A 79 4.53 -5.27 -1.46
CA ALA A 79 5.21 -6.53 -1.70
C ALA A 79 4.92 -7.07 -3.11
N THR A 80 3.71 -6.86 -3.65
CA THR A 80 3.39 -7.13 -5.06
C THR A 80 4.26 -6.28 -5.99
N ILE A 81 4.33 -4.96 -5.76
CA ILE A 81 5.19 -4.06 -6.54
C ILE A 81 6.65 -4.53 -6.48
N GLY A 82 7.15 -4.83 -5.29
CA GLY A 82 8.52 -5.32 -5.11
C GLY A 82 8.77 -6.65 -5.82
N ALA A 83 7.81 -7.58 -5.75
CA ALA A 83 7.91 -8.89 -6.38
C ALA A 83 8.00 -8.81 -7.90
N LEU A 84 7.11 -8.05 -8.53
CA LEU A 84 7.08 -7.90 -9.98
C LEU A 84 8.22 -7.03 -10.48
N TYR A 85 8.68 -6.04 -9.69
CA TYR A 85 9.91 -5.31 -9.98
C TYR A 85 11.14 -6.23 -9.99
N ALA A 86 11.33 -7.03 -8.93
CA ALA A 86 12.44 -7.98 -8.86
C ALA A 86 12.38 -9.01 -9.98
N LYS A 87 11.19 -9.51 -10.29
CA LYS A 87 10.97 -10.46 -11.38
C LYS A 87 11.28 -9.83 -12.75
N ALA A 88 10.87 -8.59 -12.97
CA ALA A 88 11.17 -7.86 -14.20
C ALA A 88 12.67 -7.66 -14.41
N ILE A 89 13.41 -7.35 -13.34
CA ILE A 89 14.88 -7.25 -13.37
C ILE A 89 15.52 -8.60 -13.67
N GLU A 90 15.15 -9.64 -12.91
CA GLU A 90 15.77 -10.97 -13.01
C GLU A 90 15.62 -11.55 -14.42
N ASP A 91 14.43 -11.43 -15.00
CA ASP A 91 14.11 -11.99 -16.33
C ASP A 91 14.35 -10.99 -17.47
N LYS A 92 14.73 -9.74 -17.17
CA LYS A 92 14.89 -8.65 -18.14
C LYS A 92 13.65 -8.42 -19.01
N LEU A 93 12.47 -8.48 -18.40
CA LEU A 93 11.19 -8.38 -19.10
C LEU A 93 11.10 -7.09 -19.93
N ASP A 94 10.34 -7.13 -21.01
CA ASP A 94 9.84 -5.93 -21.70
C ASP A 94 8.50 -5.49 -21.11
N SER A 95 8.00 -4.32 -21.53
CA SER A 95 6.72 -3.83 -21.04
C SER A 95 5.59 -4.82 -21.37
N CYS A 96 4.84 -5.22 -20.35
CA CYS A 96 3.80 -6.24 -20.46
C CYS A 96 2.79 -6.14 -19.32
N THR A 97 1.69 -6.87 -19.44
CA THR A 97 0.77 -7.13 -18.33
C THR A 97 0.95 -8.56 -17.87
N ILE A 98 1.19 -8.75 -16.58
CA ILE A 98 1.33 -10.04 -15.92
C ILE A 98 0.11 -10.31 -15.05
N LYS A 99 -0.48 -11.50 -15.15
CA LYS A 99 -1.52 -11.98 -14.27
C LYS A 99 -0.91 -12.78 -13.12
N ILE A 100 -1.08 -12.28 -11.90
CA ILE A 100 -0.68 -13.02 -10.71
C ILE A 100 -1.89 -13.65 -10.02
N ASN A 101 -1.78 -14.92 -9.66
CA ASN A 101 -2.76 -15.58 -8.79
C ASN A 101 -2.38 -15.38 -7.32
N THR A 102 -3.35 -14.94 -6.51
CA THR A 102 -3.19 -14.67 -5.08
C THR A 102 -4.39 -15.27 -4.31
N GLN A 103 -4.41 -15.19 -2.99
CA GLN A 103 -5.57 -15.69 -2.22
C GLN A 103 -6.85 -14.85 -2.45
N VAL A 104 -6.74 -13.62 -2.97
CA VAL A 104 -7.90 -12.79 -3.33
C VAL A 104 -8.33 -12.95 -4.79
N GLY A 105 -7.68 -13.86 -5.53
CA GLY A 105 -7.94 -14.11 -6.95
C GLY A 105 -6.81 -13.67 -7.86
N ILE A 106 -7.09 -13.62 -9.16
CA ILE A 106 -6.11 -13.29 -10.21
C ILE A 106 -6.16 -11.80 -10.51
N LEU A 107 -5.01 -11.15 -10.44
CA LEU A 107 -4.87 -9.71 -10.59
C LEU A 107 -3.92 -9.37 -11.76
N PRO A 108 -4.31 -8.44 -12.65
CA PRO A 108 -3.41 -7.90 -13.65
C PRO A 108 -2.47 -6.87 -13.04
N ILE A 109 -1.19 -6.99 -13.36
CA ILE A 109 -0.12 -6.06 -12.98
C ILE A 109 0.56 -5.60 -14.27
N ASP A 110 0.55 -4.29 -14.51
CA ASP A 110 1.24 -3.72 -15.65
C ASP A 110 2.69 -3.40 -15.27
N ILE A 111 3.61 -3.80 -16.14
CA ILE A 111 5.04 -3.52 -16.04
C ILE A 111 5.40 -2.62 -17.21
N LEU A 112 5.91 -1.44 -16.89
CA LEU A 112 6.45 -0.50 -17.87
C LEU A 112 7.96 -0.47 -17.72
N LYS A 113 8.68 -0.86 -18.77
CA LYS A 113 10.14 -0.71 -18.87
C LYS A 113 10.46 0.66 -19.45
N GLU A 114 11.18 1.48 -18.70
CA GLU A 114 11.57 2.82 -19.12
C GLU A 114 13.00 3.12 -18.63
N ASN A 115 13.87 3.61 -19.52
CA ASN A 115 15.24 4.01 -19.17
C ASN A 115 16.06 2.93 -18.41
N ASN A 116 15.90 1.66 -18.78
CA ASN A 116 16.49 0.49 -18.10
C ASN A 116 16.04 0.28 -16.64
N ASP A 117 14.91 0.86 -16.26
CA ASP A 117 14.25 0.66 -14.98
C ASP A 117 12.79 0.22 -15.21
N TYR A 118 12.09 -0.12 -14.14
CA TYR A 118 10.72 -0.61 -14.20
C TYR A 118 9.77 0.19 -13.31
N LEU A 119 8.60 0.50 -13.85
CA LEU A 119 7.47 1.05 -13.13
C LEU A 119 6.37 -0.01 -13.07
N ILE A 120 5.82 -0.24 -11.87
CA ILE A 120 4.81 -1.28 -11.65
C ILE A 120 3.49 -0.62 -11.31
N THR A 121 2.44 -1.01 -12.03
CA THR A 121 1.07 -0.56 -11.81
C THR A 121 0.20 -1.73 -11.38
N MET A 122 -0.46 -1.58 -10.25
CA MET A 122 -1.39 -2.57 -9.70
C MET A 122 -2.81 -2.01 -9.74
N THR A 123 -3.73 -2.78 -10.32
CA THR A 123 -5.17 -2.52 -10.21
C THR A 123 -5.65 -2.99 -8.84
N GLN A 124 -6.35 -2.11 -8.11
CA GLN A 124 -6.94 -2.45 -6.81
C GLN A 124 -8.36 -3.02 -6.96
N GLY A 125 -8.89 -3.57 -5.87
CA GLY A 125 -10.26 -4.05 -5.84
C GLY A 125 -11.28 -2.91 -5.92
N SER A 126 -12.55 -3.30 -6.02
CA SER A 126 -13.67 -2.35 -6.12
C SER A 126 -13.67 -1.36 -4.96
N PHE A 127 -13.86 -0.09 -5.30
CA PHE A 127 -13.93 0.99 -4.33
C PHE A 127 -15.23 0.92 -3.51
N SER A 128 -15.12 1.14 -2.20
CA SER A 128 -16.26 1.38 -1.32
C SER A 128 -15.98 2.52 -0.34
N LEU A 129 -17.04 3.22 0.04
CA LEU A 129 -17.02 4.31 1.00
C LEU A 129 -18.19 4.16 1.97
N GLU A 130 -17.90 4.16 3.27
CA GLU A 130 -18.90 4.13 4.31
C GLU A 130 -19.37 5.55 4.68
N PRO A 131 -20.57 5.71 5.29
CA PRO A 131 -21.02 7.00 5.82
C PRO A 131 -20.01 7.60 6.81
N ALA A 132 -20.05 8.93 6.95
CA ALA A 132 -19.25 9.62 7.96
C ALA A 132 -19.58 9.11 9.36
N PHE A 133 -18.54 8.98 10.19
CA PHE A 133 -18.74 8.64 11.59
C PHE A 133 -19.57 9.70 12.30
N ASP A 134 -20.33 9.26 13.30
CA ASP A 134 -21.02 10.18 14.19
C ASP A 134 -20.00 11.00 15.03
N PRO A 135 -20.46 12.09 15.67
CA PRO A 135 -19.58 12.94 16.47
C PRO A 135 -18.88 12.22 17.64
N SER A 136 -19.48 11.17 18.21
CA SER A 136 -18.91 10.43 19.34
C SER A 136 -17.69 9.62 18.88
N ILE A 137 -17.82 8.85 17.80
CA ILE A 137 -16.70 8.09 17.23
C ILE A 137 -15.63 9.02 16.67
N THR A 138 -16.04 10.10 15.99
CA THR A 138 -15.14 11.15 15.50
C THR A 138 -14.28 11.70 16.63
N GLN A 139 -14.88 12.07 17.77
CA GLN A 139 -14.17 12.60 18.93
C GLN A 139 -13.14 11.60 19.47
N LYS A 140 -13.52 10.32 19.63
CA LYS A 140 -12.59 9.28 20.10
C LYS A 140 -11.38 9.11 19.16
N ILE A 141 -11.61 9.15 17.84
CA ILE A 141 -10.54 9.01 16.84
C ILE A 141 -9.56 10.18 16.94
N ILE A 142 -10.04 11.42 16.98
CA ILE A 142 -9.15 12.59 17.03
C ILE A 142 -8.38 12.66 18.34
N GLU A 143 -9.00 12.33 19.48
CA GLU A 143 -8.33 12.27 20.78
C GLU A 143 -7.21 11.23 20.78
N ALA A 144 -7.47 10.04 20.24
CA ALA A 144 -6.47 8.98 20.11
C ALA A 144 -5.32 9.37 19.16
N LEU A 145 -5.55 10.28 18.21
CA LEU A 145 -4.51 10.82 17.32
C LEU A 145 -3.77 12.04 17.91
N GLY A 146 -4.21 12.55 19.07
CA GLY A 146 -3.69 13.79 19.65
C GLY A 146 -4.13 15.06 18.91
N LEU A 147 -5.25 14.99 18.18
CA LEU A 147 -5.82 16.06 17.37
C LEU A 147 -7.00 16.76 18.08
N LYS A 148 -7.31 17.97 17.64
CA LYS A 148 -8.52 18.72 17.99
C LYS A 148 -9.41 18.89 16.77
N MET A 149 -10.69 19.20 17.00
CA MET A 149 -11.65 19.45 15.91
C MET A 149 -11.21 20.56 14.95
N ASP A 150 -10.52 21.59 15.44
CA ASP A 150 -10.02 22.71 14.61
C ASP A 150 -8.82 22.34 13.73
N ASP A 151 -8.14 21.22 14.03
CA ASP A 151 -7.04 20.72 13.22
C ASP A 151 -7.52 20.01 11.94
N LEU A 152 -8.77 19.53 11.96
CA LEU A 152 -9.38 18.80 10.86
C LEU A 152 -9.65 19.72 9.66
N ASN A 153 -9.50 19.16 8.47
CA ASN A 153 -10.00 19.78 7.26
C ASN A 153 -11.53 19.58 7.19
N LYS A 154 -12.28 20.68 7.21
CA LYS A 154 -13.75 20.68 7.26
C LYS A 154 -14.41 20.09 6.02
N ASP A 155 -13.69 20.05 4.90
CA ASP A 155 -14.16 19.45 3.65
C ASP A 155 -13.94 17.93 3.63
N CYS A 156 -13.20 17.38 4.60
CA CYS A 156 -12.83 15.97 4.69
C CYS A 156 -13.59 15.27 5.84
N PRO A 157 -14.77 14.67 5.57
CA PRO A 157 -15.46 13.86 6.58
C PRO A 157 -14.63 12.63 6.98
N ILE A 158 -14.62 12.29 8.28
CA ILE A 158 -13.94 11.08 8.74
C ILE A 158 -14.79 9.86 8.40
N GLN A 159 -14.27 9.02 7.51
CA GLN A 159 -14.98 7.89 6.91
C GLN A 159 -14.06 6.70 6.70
N ILE A 160 -14.65 5.51 6.59
CA ILE A 160 -13.94 4.33 6.09
C ILE A 160 -14.03 4.29 4.57
N ALA A 161 -12.87 4.18 3.90
CA ALA A 161 -12.77 3.91 2.47
C ALA A 161 -11.94 2.64 2.23
N SER A 162 -12.25 1.90 1.17
CA SER A 162 -11.60 0.62 0.86
C SER A 162 -11.52 0.36 -0.64
N THR A 163 -10.49 -0.39 -1.03
CA THR A 163 -10.36 -1.08 -2.33
C THR A 163 -9.97 -2.55 -2.11
N GLY A 164 -10.31 -3.10 -0.94
CA GLY A 164 -10.01 -4.48 -0.51
C GLY A 164 -9.63 -4.56 0.96
N HIS A 165 -8.80 -3.64 1.45
CA HIS A 165 -8.49 -3.51 2.88
C HIS A 165 -8.74 -2.09 3.36
N SER A 166 -9.79 -1.92 4.16
CA SER A 166 -10.30 -0.62 4.58
C SER A 166 -9.30 0.20 5.40
N LYS A 167 -9.44 1.53 5.33
CA LYS A 167 -8.76 2.55 6.15
C LYS A 167 -9.75 3.64 6.54
N VAL A 168 -9.59 4.16 7.74
CA VAL A 168 -10.21 5.43 8.14
C VAL A 168 -9.43 6.56 7.47
N MET A 169 -10.13 7.45 6.77
CA MET A 169 -9.59 8.65 6.14
C MET A 169 -9.77 9.84 7.07
N ILE A 170 -8.67 10.51 7.44
CA ILE A 170 -8.68 11.69 8.31
C ILE A 170 -7.91 12.83 7.64
N GLY A 171 -8.64 13.81 7.10
CA GLY A 171 -8.01 15.00 6.50
C GLY A 171 -7.71 16.07 7.55
N ILE A 172 -6.47 16.58 7.57
CA ILE A 172 -6.04 17.69 8.43
C ILE A 172 -5.41 18.84 7.64
N ASN A 173 -5.32 20.01 8.23
CA ASN A 173 -4.93 21.24 7.51
C ASN A 173 -3.42 21.47 7.39
N ASN A 174 -2.58 20.82 8.22
CA ASN A 174 -1.18 21.23 8.39
C ASN A 174 -0.22 20.03 8.41
N ARG A 175 0.84 20.08 7.58
CA ARG A 175 1.87 19.03 7.48
C ARG A 175 2.83 19.02 8.66
N THR A 176 3.12 20.18 9.26
CA THR A 176 3.91 20.21 10.50
C THR A 176 3.18 19.50 11.64
N LEU A 177 1.86 19.66 11.75
CA LEU A 177 1.04 18.92 12.70
C LEU A 177 1.02 17.43 12.36
N LEU A 178 0.82 17.05 11.09
CA LEU A 178 0.90 15.67 10.62
C LEU A 178 2.20 14.99 11.09
N ASN A 179 3.33 15.68 10.90
CA ASN A 179 4.65 15.15 11.23
C ASN A 179 4.91 15.06 12.74
N ASN A 180 4.18 15.83 13.54
CA ASN A 180 4.29 15.83 15.00
C ASN A 180 3.23 14.99 15.71
N LEU A 181 2.33 14.28 14.98
CA LEU A 181 1.34 13.43 15.64
C LEU A 181 2.02 12.36 16.50
N THR A 182 1.51 12.21 17.72
CA THR A 182 1.89 11.17 18.68
C THR A 182 0.66 10.35 19.06
N PRO A 183 0.24 9.39 18.22
CA PRO A 183 -0.99 8.64 18.46
C PRO A 183 -0.89 7.78 19.74
N ASP A 184 -1.99 7.70 20.48
CA ASP A 184 -2.20 6.64 21.47
C ASP A 184 -2.54 5.34 20.73
N PHE A 185 -1.51 4.54 20.49
CA PHE A 185 -1.65 3.26 19.79
C PHE A 185 -2.56 2.26 20.51
N THR A 186 -2.66 2.35 21.85
CA THR A 186 -3.56 1.47 22.62
C THR A 186 -5.00 1.86 22.39
N ALA A 187 -5.30 3.16 22.44
CA ALA A 187 -6.63 3.68 22.16
C ALA A 187 -7.07 3.37 20.72
N LEU A 188 -6.19 3.60 19.73
CA LEU A 188 -6.46 3.26 18.34
C LEU A 188 -6.72 1.76 18.14
N ALA A 189 -5.95 0.88 18.80
CA ALA A 189 -6.15 -0.56 18.70
C ALA A 189 -7.49 -1.03 19.31
N HIS A 190 -7.95 -0.39 20.40
CA HIS A 190 -9.29 -0.64 20.95
C HIS A 190 -10.39 -0.14 20.03
N LEU A 191 -10.26 1.09 19.51
CA LEU A 191 -11.21 1.67 18.56
C LEU A 191 -11.35 0.83 17.29
N SER A 192 -10.27 0.23 16.81
CA SER A 192 -10.31 -0.64 15.61
C SER A 192 -11.27 -1.81 15.75
N LYS A 193 -11.45 -2.34 16.97
CA LYS A 193 -12.44 -3.39 17.26
C LYS A 193 -13.86 -2.86 17.25
N GLU A 194 -14.07 -1.62 17.70
CA GLU A 194 -15.38 -0.95 17.72
C GLU A 194 -15.86 -0.62 16.30
N ILE A 195 -14.96 -0.11 15.44
CA ILE A 195 -15.31 0.37 14.09
C ILE A 195 -15.02 -0.66 12.98
N SER A 196 -14.49 -1.84 13.32
CA SER A 196 -14.11 -2.90 12.37
C SER A 196 -13.14 -2.42 11.26
N CYS A 197 -12.24 -1.49 11.60
CA CYS A 197 -11.20 -0.99 10.69
C CYS A 197 -9.88 -0.83 11.44
N ASN A 198 -8.83 -1.44 10.91
CA ASN A 198 -7.54 -1.56 11.61
C ASN A 198 -6.52 -0.48 11.27
N GLY A 199 -6.85 0.46 10.39
CA GLY A 199 -5.89 1.44 9.88
C GLY A 199 -6.45 2.86 9.84
N TYR A 200 -5.66 3.81 10.33
CA TYR A 200 -5.98 5.23 10.38
C TYR A 200 -5.01 5.98 9.47
N PHE A 201 -5.51 6.48 8.35
CA PHE A 201 -4.73 7.25 7.39
C PHE A 201 -5.02 8.74 7.58
N VAL A 202 -4.08 9.42 8.22
CA VAL A 202 -4.13 10.87 8.40
C VAL A 202 -3.39 11.51 7.24
N PHE A 203 -4.05 12.42 6.53
CA PHE A 203 -3.47 13.06 5.35
C PHE A 203 -3.73 14.57 5.34
N THR A 204 -2.93 15.29 4.56
CA THR A 204 -3.08 16.73 4.34
C THR A 204 -2.75 17.11 2.90
N PHE A 205 -3.29 18.23 2.44
CA PHE A 205 -2.95 18.87 1.16
C PHE A 205 -1.86 19.94 1.30
N ASP A 206 -1.34 20.16 2.51
CA ASP A 206 -0.25 21.10 2.79
C ASP A 206 1.05 20.57 2.17
N SER A 207 1.31 21.03 0.94
CA SER A 207 2.42 20.60 0.09
C SER A 207 3.18 21.81 -0.45
N ASP A 208 4.51 21.74 -0.37
CA ASP A 208 5.45 22.65 -1.01
C ASP A 208 5.88 22.17 -2.41
N ASP A 209 5.44 20.98 -2.81
CA ASP A 209 5.75 20.32 -4.07
C ASP A 209 4.48 20.22 -4.92
N LYS A 210 4.45 20.97 -6.04
CA LYS A 210 3.27 21.04 -6.93
C LYS A 210 2.89 19.70 -7.56
N ASP A 211 3.82 18.75 -7.62
CA ASP A 211 3.59 17.43 -8.22
C ASP A 211 3.05 16.43 -7.17
N ILE A 212 2.96 16.84 -5.89
CA ILE A 212 2.46 16.06 -4.78
C ILE A 212 1.18 16.70 -4.23
N LEU A 213 0.07 15.98 -4.35
CA LEU A 213 -1.21 16.45 -3.85
C LEU A 213 -1.34 16.24 -2.35
N THR A 214 -0.86 15.11 -1.83
CA THR A 214 -1.05 14.74 -0.43
C THR A 214 0.20 14.25 0.26
N TYR A 215 0.32 14.61 1.53
CA TYR A 215 1.20 13.95 2.50
C TYR A 215 0.36 13.15 3.48
N GLY A 216 0.80 11.94 3.82
CA GLY A 216 0.08 11.07 4.72
C GLY A 216 0.94 10.34 5.75
N ARG A 217 0.28 9.81 6.77
CA ARG A 217 0.79 8.84 7.74
C ARG A 217 -0.26 7.76 7.96
N MET A 218 0.17 6.52 8.07
CA MET A 218 -0.72 5.37 8.25
C MET A 218 -0.39 4.64 9.53
N PHE A 219 -1.36 4.58 10.45
CA PHE A 219 -1.22 3.90 11.74
C PHE A 219 -2.10 2.66 11.77
N ALA A 220 -1.57 1.51 12.18
CA ALA A 220 -2.33 0.26 12.26
C ALA A 220 -2.01 -0.61 13.49
N PRO A 221 -2.02 -0.02 14.71
CA PRO A 221 -1.53 -0.71 15.90
C PRO A 221 -2.32 -1.98 16.24
N ALA A 222 -3.58 -2.09 15.80
CA ALA A 222 -4.42 -3.27 15.99
C ALA A 222 -3.84 -4.55 15.37
N ILE A 223 -2.98 -4.42 14.35
CA ILE A 223 -2.32 -5.54 13.66
C ILE A 223 -0.81 -5.60 13.94
N GLY A 224 -0.33 -4.89 14.96
CA GLY A 224 1.08 -4.89 15.37
C GLY A 224 1.99 -3.96 14.57
N ILE A 225 1.45 -3.19 13.63
CA ILE A 225 2.19 -2.19 12.84
C ILE A 225 1.86 -0.81 13.40
N GLN A 226 2.77 -0.21 14.17
CA GLN A 226 2.54 1.13 14.73
C GLN A 226 2.35 2.18 13.63
N GLU A 227 3.28 2.21 12.66
CA GLU A 227 3.22 3.09 11.50
C GLU A 227 3.80 2.38 10.26
N ASP A 228 3.05 2.38 9.16
CA ASP A 228 3.48 1.80 7.87
C ASP A 228 4.14 2.88 7.00
N PRO A 229 5.30 2.63 6.35
CA PRO A 229 6.00 3.66 5.59
C PRO A 229 5.23 4.24 4.41
N VAL A 230 4.69 3.37 3.54
CA VAL A 230 3.98 3.78 2.32
C VAL A 230 2.89 2.76 2.00
N THR A 231 1.62 3.17 2.10
CA THR A 231 0.49 2.25 2.12
C THR A 231 -0.40 2.40 0.89
N GLY A 232 -0.31 1.46 -0.05
CA GLY A 232 -1.14 1.43 -1.26
C GLY A 232 -2.64 1.31 -0.96
N ASN A 233 -3.00 0.48 0.05
CA ASN A 233 -4.38 0.32 0.52
C ASN A 233 -4.90 1.51 1.34
N ALA A 234 -4.17 2.62 1.42
CA ALA A 234 -4.62 3.89 1.98
C ALA A 234 -4.69 4.97 0.89
N ASN A 235 -3.60 5.16 0.15
CA ASN A 235 -3.52 6.16 -0.91
C ASN A 235 -4.47 5.85 -2.09
N GLY A 236 -4.64 4.57 -2.44
CA GLY A 236 -5.58 4.19 -3.50
C GLY A 236 -7.04 4.54 -3.17
N PRO A 237 -7.63 4.03 -2.07
CA PRO A 237 -8.97 4.42 -1.64
C PRO A 237 -9.12 5.93 -1.36
N LEU A 238 -8.04 6.63 -0.98
CA LEU A 238 -8.06 8.09 -0.84
C LEU A 238 -8.51 8.75 -2.17
N GLY A 239 -8.06 8.27 -3.32
CA GLY A 239 -8.50 8.81 -4.61
C GLY A 239 -10.02 8.76 -4.79
N GLY A 240 -10.64 7.62 -4.52
CA GLY A 240 -12.10 7.48 -4.59
C GLY A 240 -12.82 8.32 -3.53
N TYR A 241 -12.27 8.40 -2.31
CA TYR A 241 -12.78 9.25 -1.24
C TYR A 241 -12.81 10.74 -1.63
N LEU A 242 -11.74 11.24 -2.25
CA LEU A 242 -11.64 12.64 -2.69
C LEU A 242 -12.71 13.00 -3.73
N ILE A 243 -12.98 12.07 -4.65
CA ILE A 243 -13.99 12.25 -5.71
C ILE A 243 -15.41 12.19 -5.13
N GLN A 244 -15.72 11.17 -4.34
CA GLN A 244 -17.06 10.97 -3.78
C GLN A 244 -17.50 12.11 -2.85
N ASN A 245 -16.56 12.64 -2.05
CA ASN A 245 -16.82 13.79 -1.19
C ASN A 245 -16.70 15.14 -1.91
N LYS A 246 -16.42 15.15 -3.22
CA LYS A 246 -16.27 16.37 -4.06
C LYS A 246 -15.19 17.32 -3.55
N ILE A 247 -14.16 16.78 -2.91
CA ILE A 247 -13.01 17.53 -2.38
C ILE A 247 -12.12 18.01 -3.54
N VAL A 248 -12.05 17.21 -4.60
CA VAL A 248 -11.36 17.55 -5.85
C VAL A 248 -12.35 17.79 -6.98
N LYS A 249 -12.00 18.71 -7.88
CA LYS A 249 -12.75 18.92 -9.12
C LYS A 249 -12.30 17.89 -10.14
N VAL A 250 -13.27 17.18 -10.71
CA VAL A 250 -13.05 16.23 -11.78
C VAL A 250 -13.75 16.77 -13.03
N SER A 251 -12.97 17.11 -14.06
CA SER A 251 -13.47 17.50 -15.38
C SER A 251 -13.51 16.35 -16.39
N ASP A 252 -12.71 15.31 -16.14
CA ASP A 252 -12.40 14.26 -17.10
C ASP A 252 -12.84 12.89 -16.57
N GLU A 253 -12.78 11.86 -17.42
CA GLU A 253 -13.08 10.47 -17.06
C GLU A 253 -11.97 9.84 -16.19
N THR A 254 -10.91 10.59 -15.86
CA THR A 254 -9.81 10.12 -15.04
C THR A 254 -9.34 11.23 -14.09
N PHE A 255 -9.07 10.86 -12.84
CA PHE A 255 -8.42 11.71 -11.86
C PHE A 255 -7.10 11.09 -11.42
N GLU A 256 -6.04 11.89 -11.40
CA GLU A 256 -4.71 11.44 -11.02
C GLU A 256 -4.12 12.35 -9.94
N PHE A 257 -3.41 11.74 -9.00
CA PHE A 257 -2.58 12.48 -8.07
C PHE A 257 -1.39 11.65 -7.59
N THR A 258 -0.38 12.31 -7.05
CA THR A 258 0.72 11.64 -6.33
C THR A 258 0.55 11.88 -4.83
N GLY A 259 0.54 10.79 -4.07
CA GLY A 259 0.59 10.81 -2.61
C GLY A 259 1.97 10.45 -2.09
N ARG A 260 2.41 11.14 -1.04
CA ARG A 260 3.70 10.93 -0.37
C ARG A 260 3.49 10.54 1.10
N GLN A 261 4.30 9.60 1.60
CA GLN A 261 4.16 9.03 2.95
C GLN A 261 5.53 8.66 3.53
N GLY A 262 5.64 8.53 4.85
CA GLY A 262 6.82 7.97 5.52
C GLY A 262 7.90 8.99 5.88
N GLU A 263 7.56 10.29 5.85
CA GLU A 263 8.49 11.39 6.15
C GLU A 263 9.09 11.30 7.56
N THR A 264 8.24 11.13 8.57
CA THR A 264 8.60 11.13 10.00
C THR A 264 9.49 9.96 10.40
N ILE A 265 9.30 8.81 9.78
CA ILE A 265 10.05 7.59 10.06
C ILE A 265 11.27 7.41 9.13
N ASN A 266 11.64 8.47 8.39
CA ASN A 266 12.78 8.53 7.49
C ASN A 266 12.73 7.48 6.34
N ARG A 267 11.52 7.07 5.97
CA ARG A 267 11.21 6.09 4.90
C ARG A 267 10.33 6.70 3.82
N ILE A 268 10.64 7.95 3.45
CA ILE A 268 9.84 8.70 2.48
C ILE A 268 9.65 7.90 1.19
N GLY A 269 8.43 7.83 0.70
CA GLY A 269 8.14 7.27 -0.60
C GLY A 269 6.86 7.88 -1.17
N GLN A 270 6.63 7.63 -2.45
CA GLN A 270 5.52 8.20 -3.17
C GLN A 270 4.92 7.21 -4.17
N MET A 271 3.64 7.37 -4.42
CA MET A 271 2.95 6.60 -5.45
C MET A 271 1.98 7.49 -6.22
N LYS A 272 1.84 7.19 -7.51
CA LYS A 272 0.79 7.77 -8.33
C LYS A 272 -0.48 6.95 -8.13
N VAL A 273 -1.58 7.62 -7.89
CA VAL A 273 -2.92 7.04 -7.81
C VAL A 273 -3.70 7.57 -9.01
N GLU A 274 -4.28 6.66 -9.76
CA GLU A 274 -5.15 6.96 -10.88
C GLU A 274 -6.52 6.35 -10.61
N VAL A 275 -7.57 7.15 -10.80
CA VAL A 275 -8.95 6.75 -10.64
C VAL A 275 -9.68 6.99 -11.96
N THR A 276 -10.16 5.91 -12.58
CA THR A 276 -11.12 6.00 -13.69
C THR A 276 -12.51 6.24 -13.13
N ILE A 277 -13.25 7.17 -13.74
CA ILE A 277 -14.50 7.71 -13.21
C ILE A 277 -15.59 7.53 -14.25
N GLN A 278 -16.68 6.88 -13.85
CA GLN A 278 -17.86 6.69 -14.67
C GLN A 278 -19.08 7.24 -13.93
N ASN A 279 -19.83 8.14 -14.57
CA ASN A 279 -21.01 8.79 -13.97
C ASN A 279 -20.72 9.43 -12.59
N HIS A 280 -19.55 10.05 -12.42
CA HIS A 280 -19.06 10.63 -11.17
C HIS A 280 -18.78 9.63 -10.03
N ILE A 281 -18.67 8.33 -10.36
CA ILE A 281 -18.34 7.26 -9.42
C ILE A 281 -16.98 6.67 -9.76
N PRO A 282 -16.07 6.47 -8.78
CA PRO A 282 -14.84 5.70 -8.98
C PRO A 282 -15.17 4.28 -9.48
N GLU A 283 -14.72 3.96 -10.69
CA GLU A 283 -14.93 2.65 -11.31
C GLU A 283 -13.70 1.75 -11.11
N LEU A 284 -12.51 2.29 -11.39
CA LEU A 284 -11.25 1.58 -11.32
C LEU A 284 -10.22 2.43 -10.58
N ILE A 285 -9.47 1.82 -9.68
CA ILE A 285 -8.37 2.48 -8.97
C ILE A 285 -7.08 1.72 -9.23
N ARG A 286 -6.07 2.43 -9.73
CA ARG A 286 -4.74 1.90 -9.98
C ARG A 286 -3.72 2.65 -9.13
N ILE A 287 -2.78 1.92 -8.56
CA ILE A 287 -1.62 2.51 -7.88
C ILE A 287 -0.36 2.15 -8.66
N THR A 288 0.51 3.14 -8.84
CA THR A 288 1.75 3.00 -9.60
C THR A 288 2.92 3.43 -8.74
N GLY A 289 3.93 2.56 -8.65
CA GLY A 289 5.10 2.76 -7.82
C GLY A 289 6.40 2.41 -8.53
N ASN A 290 7.43 3.22 -8.29
CA ASN A 290 8.81 2.80 -8.54
C ASN A 290 9.26 1.83 -7.42
N ALA A 291 10.35 1.12 -7.65
CA ALA A 291 11.03 0.38 -6.59
C ALA A 291 12.53 0.40 -6.84
N VAL A 292 13.31 -0.01 -5.85
CA VAL A 292 14.76 -0.16 -5.98
C VAL A 292 15.26 -1.39 -5.23
N THR A 293 16.22 -2.11 -5.80
CA THR A 293 16.88 -3.23 -5.12
C THR A 293 17.86 -2.71 -4.07
N ALA A 294 17.56 -2.95 -2.79
CA ALA A 294 18.50 -2.72 -1.71
C ALA A 294 19.66 -3.73 -1.81
N PHE A 295 19.33 -5.03 -1.84
CA PHE A 295 20.27 -6.12 -2.13
C PHE A 295 19.58 -7.32 -2.80
N ARG A 296 20.41 -8.18 -3.39
CA ARG A 296 20.05 -9.49 -3.97
C ARG A 296 21.03 -10.54 -3.48
N THR A 297 20.55 -11.72 -3.12
CA THR A 297 21.38 -12.88 -2.75
C THR A 297 20.71 -14.19 -3.19
N VAL A 298 21.40 -15.30 -2.98
CA VAL A 298 20.88 -16.65 -3.19
C VAL A 298 21.07 -17.42 -1.89
N ILE A 299 20.03 -18.11 -1.42
CA ILE A 299 20.08 -18.91 -0.20
C ILE A 299 19.75 -20.38 -0.47
N GLN A 300 20.27 -21.25 0.39
CA GLN A 300 19.95 -22.67 0.39
C GLN A 300 19.01 -22.98 1.56
N VAL A 301 17.95 -23.72 1.26
CA VAL A 301 16.91 -24.17 2.19
C VAL A 301 16.94 -25.70 2.29
#